data_AF-Q43230-F1
#
_entry.id   AF-Q43230-F1
#
_cell.length_a   1.000
_cell.length_b   1.000
_cell.length_c   1.000
_cell.angle_alpha   90.00
_cell.angle_beta   90.00
_cell.angle_gamma   90.00
#
_symmetry.space_group_name_H-M   'P 1'
#
loop_
_entity.id
_entity.type
_entity.pdbx_description
1 polymer ?
#
loop_
_entity_poly.entity_id
_entity_poly.type
_entity_poly.pdbx_seq_one_letter_code
_entity_poly.pdbx_strand_id
1 'polypeptide(L)'
;MSALAIRSAPSSIIASVRTPAHRRPGLVRNAAATTAELTMDPVERLQSGFKQFKSEVYDKKPELFEPLKEGQAPTYMVFACSDSRCCPSVTLGLKPGEAFTVRNIAAMVPPYDKNRYTGIGSAIEYAVCALKVKVLTVIGHSRCGGIKALLSMQDGAADNFHFVEDWVRIGFLAKKKVLTDHPMAPFDDQCSILEKEAVNVSLYNLLTYPWVKEGVSNGSLKLVGGHYDFVKGAFVTWEK
;
A
#
# COMPACT_ATOMS: atom_id res chain seq x y z
N MET A 1 41.12 -64.38 21.84
CA MET A 1 40.07 -63.77 22.69
C MET A 1 40.58 -62.45 23.25
N SER A 2 39.68 -61.48 23.35
CA SER A 2 39.80 -60.19 24.06
C SER A 2 40.46 -59.01 23.36
N ALA A 3 39.55 -58.13 22.95
CA ALA A 3 39.60 -56.70 22.66
C ALA A 3 40.48 -55.82 23.58
N LEU A 4 40.94 -54.69 23.02
CA LEU A 4 40.79 -53.39 23.65
C LEU A 4 40.82 -52.27 22.58
N ALA A 5 39.67 -51.64 22.34
CA ALA A 5 39.54 -50.48 21.46
C ALA A 5 39.74 -49.20 22.27
N ILE A 6 40.77 -48.41 21.92
CA ILE A 6 41.00 -47.08 22.49
C ILE A 6 40.17 -46.07 21.69
N ARG A 7 39.13 -45.53 22.31
CA ARG A 7 38.34 -44.41 21.79
C ARG A 7 39.09 -43.11 22.09
N SER A 8 39.48 -42.38 21.04
CA SER A 8 39.84 -40.96 21.15
C SER A 8 38.57 -40.12 21.04
N ALA A 9 38.35 -39.24 22.00
CA ALA A 9 37.31 -38.22 21.96
C ALA A 9 37.91 -36.91 21.43
N PRO A 10 37.27 -36.23 20.46
CA PRO A 10 37.45 -34.79 20.29
C PRO A 10 36.35 -34.06 21.07
N SER A 11 36.77 -33.18 21.97
CA SER A 11 35.91 -32.25 22.69
C SER A 11 35.69 -30.97 21.88
N SER A 12 34.46 -30.46 21.92
CA SER A 12 34.11 -29.03 22.00
C SER A 12 34.30 -28.21 20.69
N ILE A 13 33.44 -27.30 20.22
CA ILE A 13 32.19 -26.66 20.63
C ILE A 13 31.48 -26.29 19.32
N ILE A 14 30.26 -26.75 19.09
CA ILE A 14 29.40 -26.14 18.06
C ILE A 14 28.67 -25.00 18.76
N ALA A 15 29.13 -23.76 18.53
CA ALA A 15 28.35 -22.59 18.89
C ALA A 15 27.11 -22.56 17.99
N SER A 16 25.98 -23.03 18.52
CA SER A 16 24.66 -22.77 17.95
C SER A 16 24.44 -21.27 17.96
N VAL A 17 24.67 -20.62 16.82
CA VAL A 17 24.22 -19.25 16.56
C VAL A 17 22.70 -19.31 16.55
N ARG A 18 22.09 -18.97 17.69
CA ARG A 18 20.65 -18.72 17.77
C ARG A 18 20.37 -17.50 16.90
N THR A 19 19.71 -17.72 15.77
CA THR A 19 19.11 -16.65 14.98
C THR A 19 18.17 -15.86 15.89
N PRO A 20 18.15 -14.51 15.83
CA PRO A 20 17.23 -13.72 16.62
C PRO A 20 15.81 -14.11 16.19
N ALA A 21 14.99 -14.54 17.14
CA ALA A 21 13.57 -14.75 16.89
C ALA A 21 12.98 -13.43 16.35
N HIS A 22 12.52 -13.43 15.10
CA HIS A 22 11.70 -12.35 14.57
C HIS A 22 10.48 -12.20 15.49
N ARG A 23 10.49 -11.18 16.36
CA ARG A 23 9.27 -10.76 17.06
C ARG A 23 8.26 -10.40 15.98
N ARG A 24 7.20 -11.20 15.86
CA ARG A 24 6.04 -10.85 15.05
C ARG A 24 5.61 -9.45 15.49
N PRO A 25 5.43 -8.48 14.57
CA PRO A 25 4.83 -7.20 14.90
C PRO A 25 3.53 -7.47 15.66
N GLY A 26 3.39 -6.85 16.83
CA GLY A 26 2.20 -7.03 17.66
C GLY A 26 0.95 -6.68 16.85
N LEU A 27 -0.02 -7.59 16.82
CA LEU A 27 -1.29 -7.36 16.14
C LEU A 27 -1.97 -6.14 16.79
N VAL A 28 -2.16 -5.06 16.04
CA VAL A 28 -2.95 -3.93 16.51
C VAL A 28 -4.40 -4.41 16.57
N ARG A 29 -4.94 -4.58 17.79
CA ARG A 29 -6.35 -4.93 17.99
C ARG A 29 -7.22 -3.72 17.60
N ASN A 30 -8.27 -3.95 16.80
CA ASN A 30 -9.28 -2.93 16.53
C ASN A 30 -10.03 -2.62 17.84
N ALA A 31 -9.71 -1.51 18.49
CA ALA A 31 -10.30 -1.09 19.76
C ALA A 31 -11.80 -0.73 19.67
N ALA A 32 -12.34 -0.59 18.45
CA ALA A 32 -13.73 -0.24 18.19
C ALA A 32 -14.66 -1.45 17.99
N ALA A 33 -14.13 -2.68 17.95
CA ALA A 33 -14.96 -3.88 17.80
C ALA A 33 -15.68 -4.18 19.12
N THR A 34 -16.99 -4.42 19.05
CA THR A 34 -17.76 -4.84 20.23
C THR A 34 -17.30 -6.21 20.74
N THR A 35 -17.58 -6.55 21.99
CA THR A 35 -17.27 -7.88 22.56
C THR A 35 -17.87 -9.01 21.71
N ALA A 36 -19.07 -8.81 21.15
CA ALA A 36 -19.71 -9.76 20.26
C ALA A 36 -18.99 -9.88 18.90
N GLU A 37 -18.51 -8.76 18.33
CA GLU A 37 -17.71 -8.78 17.09
C GLU A 37 -16.34 -9.43 17.28
N LEU A 38 -15.73 -9.29 18.46
CA LEU A 38 -14.43 -9.89 18.78
C LEU A 38 -14.51 -11.41 18.98
N THR A 39 -15.69 -11.95 19.30
CA THR A 39 -15.92 -13.39 19.49
C THR A 39 -16.57 -14.08 18.30
N MET A 40 -17.07 -13.31 17.33
CA MET A 40 -17.71 -13.84 16.12
C MET A 40 -16.69 -14.49 15.19
N ASP A 41 -17.10 -15.56 14.51
CA ASP A 41 -16.28 -16.14 13.45
C ASP A 41 -16.01 -15.09 12.34
N PRO A 42 -14.77 -14.98 11.83
CA PRO A 42 -14.45 -13.97 10.81
C PRO A 42 -15.27 -14.08 9.52
N VAL A 43 -15.69 -15.28 9.11
CA VAL A 43 -16.53 -15.47 7.92
C VAL A 43 -17.96 -15.03 8.21
N GLU A 44 -18.50 -15.37 9.37
CA GLU A 44 -19.80 -14.87 9.84
C GLU A 44 -19.81 -13.33 9.94
N ARG A 45 -18.68 -12.72 10.35
CA ARG A 45 -18.53 -11.26 10.39
C ARG A 45 -18.65 -10.60 9.02
N LEU A 46 -18.22 -11.28 7.94
CA LEU A 46 -18.40 -10.79 6.58
C LEU A 46 -19.88 -10.83 6.16
N GLN A 47 -20.57 -11.93 6.46
CA GLN A 47 -21.98 -12.10 6.11
C GLN A 47 -22.88 -11.11 6.87
N SER A 48 -22.67 -10.96 8.18
CA SER A 48 -23.40 -9.99 9.00
C SER A 48 -23.13 -8.55 8.55
N GLY A 49 -21.87 -8.22 8.24
CA GLY A 49 -21.49 -6.92 7.68
C GLY A 49 -22.21 -6.61 6.36
N PHE A 50 -22.34 -7.59 5.47
CA PHE A 50 -23.08 -7.41 4.22
C PHE A 50 -24.58 -7.22 4.46
N LYS A 51 -25.20 -7.98 5.38
CA LYS A 51 -26.61 -7.80 5.75
C LYS A 51 -26.87 -6.38 6.25
N GLN A 52 -25.97 -5.85 7.09
CA GLN A 52 -26.04 -4.47 7.57
C GLN A 52 -25.85 -3.45 6.43
N PHE A 53 -24.85 -3.65 5.56
CA PHE A 53 -24.69 -2.79 4.38
C PHE A 53 -25.96 -2.77 3.52
N LYS A 54 -26.58 -3.95 3.31
CA LYS A 54 -27.81 -4.06 2.54
C LYS A 54 -28.94 -3.25 3.17
N SER A 55 -29.23 -3.44 4.45
CA SER A 55 -30.36 -2.78 5.13
C SER A 55 -30.13 -1.28 5.39
N GLU A 56 -28.90 -0.90 5.74
CA GLU A 56 -28.59 0.45 6.21
C GLU A 56 -28.08 1.39 5.11
N VAL A 57 -27.59 0.86 4.00
CA VAL A 57 -26.97 1.65 2.94
C VAL A 57 -27.62 1.40 1.58
N TYR A 58 -27.67 0.15 1.13
CA TYR A 58 -28.14 -0.18 -0.22
C TYR A 58 -29.65 0.08 -0.38
N ASP A 59 -30.48 -0.56 0.45
CA ASP A 59 -31.94 -0.47 0.34
C ASP A 59 -32.47 0.94 0.65
N LYS A 60 -31.69 1.76 1.37
CA LYS A 60 -32.04 3.15 1.73
C LYS A 60 -31.59 4.21 0.72
N LYS A 61 -30.84 3.84 -0.32
CA LYS A 61 -30.29 4.78 -1.32
C LYS A 61 -30.50 4.30 -2.76
N PRO A 62 -31.74 4.00 -3.19
CA PRO A 62 -32.00 3.55 -4.55
C PRO A 62 -31.53 4.57 -5.60
N GLU A 63 -31.61 5.88 -5.32
CA GLU A 63 -31.12 6.93 -6.20
C GLU A 63 -29.61 6.87 -6.46
N LEU A 64 -28.85 6.27 -5.54
CA LEU A 64 -27.42 6.03 -5.69
C LEU A 64 -27.14 4.71 -6.42
N PHE A 65 -27.85 3.64 -6.07
CA PHE A 65 -27.51 2.29 -6.55
C PHE A 65 -28.22 1.86 -7.83
N GLU A 66 -29.43 2.37 -8.13
CA GLU A 66 -30.14 2.03 -9.37
C GLU A 66 -29.33 2.39 -10.62
N PRO A 67 -28.76 3.62 -10.75
CA PRO A 67 -27.95 3.95 -11.93
C PRO A 67 -26.68 3.10 -12.06
N LEU A 68 -26.12 2.62 -10.94
CA LEU A 68 -24.88 1.83 -10.92
C LEU A 68 -25.06 0.41 -11.46
N LYS A 69 -26.30 -0.06 -11.62
CA LYS A 69 -26.58 -1.37 -12.23
C LYS A 69 -26.28 -1.38 -13.73
N GLU A 70 -26.41 -0.22 -14.38
CA GLU A 70 -26.19 -0.06 -15.82
C GLU A 70 -24.71 0.15 -16.18
N GLY A 71 -23.90 0.65 -15.23
CA GLY A 71 -22.47 0.85 -15.45
C GLY A 71 -21.80 1.76 -14.42
N GLN A 72 -20.56 2.14 -14.72
CA GLN A 72 -19.76 3.05 -13.90
C GLN A 72 -19.12 4.15 -14.75
N ALA A 73 -19.03 5.35 -14.18
CA ALA A 73 -18.33 6.49 -14.79
C ALA A 73 -17.59 7.30 -13.71
N PRO A 74 -16.58 6.69 -13.05
CA PRO A 74 -15.87 7.35 -11.96
C PRO A 74 -15.11 8.58 -12.43
N THR A 75 -15.13 9.63 -11.62
CA THR A 75 -14.35 10.84 -11.89
C THR A 75 -12.90 10.65 -11.47
N TYR A 76 -12.66 9.84 -10.44
CA TYR A 76 -11.35 9.65 -9.83
C TYR A 76 -10.81 8.25 -10.11
N MET A 77 -9.50 8.15 -10.33
CA MET A 77 -8.74 6.94 -10.06
C MET A 77 -7.88 7.18 -8.81
N VAL A 78 -7.90 6.25 -7.86
CA VAL A 78 -7.18 6.41 -6.58
C VAL A 78 -6.23 5.24 -6.35
N PHE A 79 -4.95 5.55 -6.19
CA PHE A 79 -3.97 4.65 -5.59
C PHE A 79 -3.90 4.90 -4.09
N ALA A 80 -4.16 3.87 -3.30
CA ALA A 80 -4.03 3.92 -1.85
C ALA A 80 -3.30 2.70 -1.32
N CYS A 81 -2.78 2.78 -0.10
CA CYS A 81 -2.10 1.63 0.50
C CYS A 81 -3.11 0.53 0.86
N SER A 82 -2.69 -0.73 0.79
CA SER A 82 -3.44 -1.88 1.33
C SER A 82 -3.59 -1.87 2.85
N ASP A 83 -2.94 -0.92 3.54
CA ASP A 83 -3.06 -0.71 4.98
C ASP A 83 -4.53 -0.64 5.42
N SER A 84 -4.91 -1.50 6.38
CA SER A 84 -6.30 -1.63 6.84
C SER A 84 -6.88 -0.37 7.46
N ARG A 85 -6.03 0.61 7.83
CA ARG A 85 -6.43 1.89 8.44
C ARG A 85 -6.75 2.98 7.41
N CYS A 86 -6.43 2.75 6.13
CA CYS A 86 -6.40 3.78 5.10
C CYS A 86 -7.34 3.44 3.93
N CYS A 87 -8.59 3.05 4.21
CA CYS A 87 -9.58 2.81 3.17
C CYS A 87 -10.01 4.14 2.52
N PRO A 88 -9.69 4.42 1.24
CA PRO A 88 -9.92 5.72 0.63
C PRO A 88 -11.41 6.11 0.58
N SER A 89 -12.31 5.13 0.40
CA SER A 89 -13.75 5.37 0.42
C SER A 89 -14.24 5.93 1.75
N VAL A 90 -13.61 5.50 2.86
CA VAL A 90 -13.95 6.00 4.20
C VAL A 90 -13.26 7.34 4.45
N THR A 91 -11.94 7.41 4.23
CA THR A 91 -11.14 8.58 4.60
C THR A 91 -11.47 9.82 3.78
N LEU A 92 -11.95 9.66 2.55
CA LEU A 92 -12.33 10.76 1.66
C LEU A 92 -13.84 10.88 1.45
N GLY A 93 -14.64 10.01 2.08
CA GLY A 93 -16.10 10.03 1.93
C GLY A 93 -16.60 9.72 0.51
N LEU A 94 -15.82 8.96 -0.27
CA LEU A 94 -16.18 8.60 -1.65
C LEU A 94 -17.35 7.62 -1.67
N LYS A 95 -18.36 7.94 -2.47
CA LYS A 95 -19.53 7.10 -2.70
C LYS A 95 -19.23 6.01 -3.74
N PRO A 96 -19.99 4.90 -3.73
CA PRO A 96 -20.04 3.97 -4.85
C PRO A 96 -20.18 4.70 -6.19
N GLY A 97 -19.33 4.34 -7.16
CA GLY A 97 -19.29 4.95 -8.49
C GLY A 97 -18.38 6.17 -8.63
N GLU A 98 -17.90 6.80 -7.55
CA GLU A 98 -17.07 8.01 -7.68
C GLU A 98 -15.60 7.73 -8.03
N ALA A 99 -15.03 6.63 -7.53
CA ALA A 99 -13.61 6.33 -7.66
C ALA A 99 -13.31 4.89 -8.09
N PHE A 100 -12.48 4.74 -9.12
CA PHE A 100 -11.83 3.49 -9.50
C PHE A 100 -10.55 3.31 -8.68
N THR A 101 -10.54 2.37 -7.74
CA THR A 101 -9.48 2.30 -6.71
C THR A 101 -8.54 1.12 -6.91
N VAL A 102 -7.23 1.38 -6.86
CA VAL A 102 -6.17 0.37 -6.77
C VAL A 102 -5.54 0.44 -5.38
N ARG A 103 -5.41 -0.71 -4.72
CA ARG A 103 -4.75 -0.82 -3.41
C ARG A 103 -3.58 -1.78 -3.45
N ASN A 104 -2.40 -1.30 -3.06
CA ASN A 104 -1.17 -2.09 -3.02
C ASN A 104 -0.26 -1.64 -1.85
N ILE A 105 0.88 -2.31 -1.65
CA ILE A 105 1.81 -1.95 -0.59
C ILE A 105 2.39 -0.56 -0.89
N ALA A 106 2.22 0.37 0.06
CA ALA A 106 2.70 1.74 0.01
C ALA A 106 2.14 2.62 -1.13
N ALA A 107 0.98 2.27 -1.70
CA ALA A 107 0.31 3.03 -2.76
C ALA A 107 1.20 3.32 -3.98
N MET A 108 2.23 2.51 -4.21
CA MET A 108 3.25 2.79 -5.22
C MET A 108 2.71 2.55 -6.62
N VAL A 109 3.11 3.42 -7.54
CA VAL A 109 2.90 3.25 -8.98
C VAL A 109 4.25 2.98 -9.63
N PRO A 110 4.47 1.78 -10.19
CA PRO A 110 5.68 1.49 -10.97
C PRO A 110 5.69 2.26 -12.30
N PRO A 111 6.86 2.40 -12.95
CA PRO A 111 6.92 2.90 -14.31
C PRO A 111 6.26 1.91 -15.29
N TYR A 112 5.94 2.41 -16.48
CA TYR A 112 5.39 1.62 -17.58
C TYR A 112 6.30 0.44 -17.93
N ASP A 113 5.81 -0.77 -17.73
CA ASP A 113 6.47 -2.01 -18.12
C ASP A 113 5.41 -3.07 -18.45
N LYS A 114 5.38 -3.52 -19.71
CA LYS A 114 4.40 -4.50 -20.21
C LYS A 114 4.62 -5.92 -19.67
N ASN A 115 5.79 -6.21 -19.10
CA ASN A 115 6.17 -7.55 -18.68
C ASN A 115 6.12 -7.70 -17.15
N ARG A 116 6.48 -6.66 -16.39
CA ARG A 116 6.60 -6.73 -14.92
C ARG A 116 5.36 -6.25 -14.17
N TYR A 117 4.68 -5.22 -14.65
CA TYR A 117 3.68 -4.49 -13.87
C TYR A 117 2.30 -4.44 -14.52
N THR A 118 1.92 -5.53 -15.19
CA THR A 118 0.67 -5.63 -15.97
C THR A 118 -0.57 -5.34 -15.12
N GLY A 119 -0.60 -5.76 -13.84
CA GLY A 119 -1.72 -5.47 -12.94
C GLY A 119 -1.96 -3.96 -12.74
N ILE A 120 -0.90 -3.19 -12.48
CA ILE A 120 -1.02 -1.73 -12.33
C ILE A 120 -1.23 -1.05 -13.67
N GLY A 121 -0.50 -1.47 -14.71
CA GLY A 121 -0.60 -0.89 -16.03
C GLY A 121 -1.99 -1.03 -16.65
N SER A 122 -2.60 -2.22 -16.55
CA SER A 122 -3.98 -2.48 -17.01
C SER A 122 -5.02 -1.66 -16.23
N ALA A 123 -4.85 -1.49 -14.91
CA ALA A 123 -5.75 -0.65 -14.13
C ALA A 123 -5.70 0.83 -14.56
N ILE A 124 -4.49 1.36 -14.81
CA ILE A 124 -4.31 2.73 -15.30
C ILE A 124 -4.88 2.87 -16.71
N GLU A 125 -4.58 1.92 -17.61
CA GLU A 125 -5.10 1.90 -18.98
C GLU A 125 -6.63 1.89 -18.98
N TYR A 126 -7.26 1.00 -18.20
CA TYR A 126 -8.70 0.92 -18.13
C TYR A 126 -9.34 2.20 -17.58
N ALA A 127 -8.79 2.76 -16.49
CA ALA A 127 -9.32 3.98 -15.90
C ALA A 127 -9.24 5.18 -16.86
N VAL A 128 -8.11 5.37 -17.54
CA VAL A 128 -7.90 6.52 -18.43
C VAL A 128 -8.53 6.31 -19.80
N CYS A 129 -8.32 5.14 -20.41
CA CYS A 129 -8.73 4.88 -21.78
C CYS A 129 -10.19 4.44 -21.89
N ALA A 130 -10.71 3.64 -20.94
CA ALA A 130 -12.09 3.15 -20.98
C ALA A 130 -13.04 4.00 -20.12
N LEU A 131 -12.70 4.23 -18.84
CA LEU A 131 -13.57 4.94 -17.90
C LEU A 131 -13.47 6.47 -17.99
N LYS A 132 -12.44 6.99 -18.66
CA LYS A 132 -12.20 8.43 -18.87
C LYS A 132 -12.19 9.22 -17.55
N VAL A 133 -11.53 8.68 -16.52
CA VAL A 133 -11.32 9.40 -15.26
C VAL A 133 -10.66 10.76 -15.52
N LYS A 134 -10.98 11.76 -14.70
CA LYS A 134 -10.47 13.13 -14.84
C LYS A 134 -9.33 13.42 -13.87
N VAL A 135 -9.22 12.67 -12.78
CA VAL A 135 -8.22 12.89 -11.72
C VAL A 135 -7.62 11.56 -11.28
N LEU A 136 -6.30 11.46 -11.38
CA LEU A 136 -5.49 10.35 -10.88
C LEU A 136 -4.81 10.79 -9.58
N THR A 137 -5.17 10.14 -8.48
CA THR A 137 -4.67 10.50 -7.14
C THR A 137 -3.80 9.38 -6.57
N VAL A 138 -2.62 9.71 -6.05
CA VAL A 138 -1.77 8.78 -5.29
C VAL A 138 -1.69 9.23 -3.84
N ILE A 139 -2.15 8.37 -2.92
CA ILE A 139 -2.29 8.71 -1.49
C ILE A 139 -1.30 7.90 -0.65
N GLY A 140 -0.24 8.57 -0.20
CA GLY A 140 0.61 8.10 0.88
C GLY A 140 -0.07 8.26 2.24
N HIS A 141 0.49 7.68 3.30
CA HIS A 141 -0.07 7.81 4.64
C HIS A 141 0.98 7.67 5.74
N SER A 142 0.68 8.22 6.92
CA SER A 142 1.53 8.12 8.10
C SER A 142 1.78 6.67 8.53
N ARG A 143 2.98 6.39 9.05
CA ARG A 143 3.39 5.08 9.61
C ARG A 143 3.16 3.94 8.63
N CYS A 144 3.53 4.15 7.36
CA CYS A 144 3.39 3.15 6.31
C CYS A 144 4.42 2.01 6.44
N GLY A 145 3.93 0.77 6.57
CA GLY A 145 4.79 -0.41 6.70
C GLY A 145 5.69 -0.64 5.49
N GLY A 146 5.20 -0.40 4.26
CA GLY A 146 5.99 -0.55 3.05
C GLY A 146 7.10 0.51 2.91
N ILE A 147 6.82 1.75 3.32
CA ILE A 147 7.83 2.81 3.35
C ILE A 147 8.91 2.53 4.39
N LYS A 148 8.50 2.06 5.58
CA LYS A 148 9.44 1.61 6.61
C LYS A 148 10.31 0.45 6.11
N ALA A 149 9.73 -0.51 5.39
CA ALA A 149 10.48 -1.61 4.77
C ALA A 149 11.51 -1.06 3.78
N LEU A 150 11.10 -0.21 2.83
CA LEU A 150 11.99 0.45 1.87
C LEU A 150 13.17 1.15 2.55
N LEU A 151 12.91 1.99 3.55
CA LEU A 151 13.96 2.74 4.24
C LEU A 151 14.94 1.80 4.96
N SER A 152 14.42 0.72 5.56
CA SER A 152 15.21 -0.28 6.31
C SER A 152 16.08 -1.18 5.45
N MET A 153 15.85 -1.25 4.13
CA MET A 153 16.68 -2.07 3.24
C MET A 153 18.15 -1.61 3.26
N GLN A 154 19.07 -2.55 3.23
CA GLN A 154 20.51 -2.27 3.15
C GLN A 154 21.05 -2.82 1.82
N ASP A 155 21.93 -2.07 1.17
CA ASP A 155 22.51 -2.51 -0.09
C ASP A 155 23.36 -3.76 0.12
N GLY A 156 23.14 -4.80 -0.69
CA GLY A 156 23.83 -6.08 -0.58
C GLY A 156 23.34 -7.00 0.55
N ALA A 157 22.39 -6.56 1.39
CA ALA A 157 21.77 -7.43 2.38
C ALA A 157 20.75 -8.39 1.72
N ALA A 158 20.57 -9.55 2.34
CA ALA A 158 19.53 -10.48 1.93
C ALA A 158 18.13 -9.90 2.22
N ASP A 159 17.20 -10.14 1.30
CA ASP A 159 15.80 -9.76 1.48
C ASP A 159 15.14 -10.67 2.55
N ASN A 160 14.23 -10.11 3.35
CA ASN A 160 13.50 -10.84 4.38
C ASN A 160 12.19 -11.45 3.83
N PHE A 161 11.63 -10.84 2.78
CA PHE A 161 10.47 -11.39 2.06
C PHE A 161 10.84 -11.72 0.62
N HIS A 162 10.02 -12.57 -0.01
CA HIS A 162 10.25 -12.97 -1.40
C HIS A 162 9.82 -11.90 -2.42
N PHE A 163 8.94 -10.96 -2.03
CA PHE A 163 8.30 -10.01 -2.95
C PHE A 163 8.27 -8.57 -2.45
N VAL A 164 8.29 -8.35 -1.12
CA VAL A 164 8.07 -7.02 -0.55
C VAL A 164 9.20 -6.08 -0.93
N GLU A 165 10.45 -6.54 -0.80
CA GLU A 165 11.65 -5.78 -1.15
C GLU A 165 11.70 -5.43 -2.64
N ASP A 166 11.46 -6.38 -3.54
CA ASP A 166 11.38 -6.08 -5.00
C ASP A 166 10.27 -5.07 -5.31
N TRP A 167 9.10 -5.22 -4.67
CA TRP A 167 8.00 -4.28 -4.86
C TRP A 167 8.35 -2.87 -4.38
N VAL A 168 8.83 -2.72 -3.14
CA VAL A 168 9.09 -1.37 -2.59
C VAL A 168 10.30 -0.69 -3.22
N ARG A 169 11.17 -1.41 -3.93
CA ARG A 169 12.26 -0.84 -4.74
C ARG A 169 11.75 0.12 -5.83
N ILE A 170 10.46 0.11 -6.18
CA ILE A 170 9.84 1.17 -7.01
C ILE A 170 10.14 2.56 -6.43
N GLY A 171 10.15 2.70 -5.10
CA GLY A 171 10.44 3.95 -4.39
C GLY A 171 11.93 4.24 -4.16
N PHE A 172 12.86 3.50 -4.76
CA PHE A 172 14.30 3.62 -4.46
C PHE A 172 14.85 5.04 -4.70
N LEU A 173 14.38 5.74 -5.73
CA LEU A 173 14.78 7.13 -5.99
C LEU A 173 14.35 8.07 -4.86
N ALA A 174 13.15 7.87 -4.29
CA ALA A 174 12.67 8.63 -3.15
C ALA A 174 13.53 8.36 -1.90
N LYS A 175 13.87 7.09 -1.65
CA LYS A 175 14.76 6.70 -0.54
C LYS A 175 16.12 7.39 -0.66
N LYS A 176 16.74 7.31 -1.84
CA LYS A 176 18.05 7.92 -2.10
C LYS A 176 18.03 9.43 -1.84
N LYS A 177 16.97 10.11 -2.31
CA LYS A 177 16.75 11.54 -2.07
C LYS A 177 16.68 11.84 -0.56
N VAL A 178 15.83 11.12 0.18
CA VAL A 178 15.67 11.35 1.63
C VAL A 178 16.96 11.12 2.41
N LEU A 179 17.71 10.06 2.10
CA LEU A 179 18.99 9.77 2.76
C LEU A 179 20.07 10.82 2.43
N THR A 180 20.00 11.44 1.26
CA THR A 180 20.94 12.49 0.83
C THR A 180 20.58 13.84 1.46
N ASP A 181 19.30 14.21 1.43
CA ASP A 181 18.84 15.54 1.84
C ASP A 181 18.62 15.65 3.37
N HIS A 182 18.37 14.51 4.03
CA HIS A 182 18.06 14.44 5.47
C HIS A 182 18.86 13.36 6.23
N PRO A 183 20.20 13.31 6.10
CA PRO A 183 21.02 12.21 6.64
C PRO A 183 20.98 12.12 8.17
N MET A 184 20.77 13.25 8.85
CA MET A 184 20.77 13.35 10.32
C MET A 184 19.37 13.29 10.94
N ALA A 185 18.31 13.24 10.13
CA ALA A 185 16.96 13.14 10.66
C ALA A 185 16.74 11.78 11.35
N PRO A 186 16.01 11.73 12.47
CA PRO A 186 15.59 10.47 13.08
C PRO A 186 14.87 9.56 12.07
N PHE A 187 14.99 8.24 12.26
CA PHE A 187 14.45 7.24 11.33
C PHE A 187 12.95 7.43 11.04
N ASP A 188 12.14 7.73 12.06
CA ASP A 188 10.70 7.94 11.90
C ASP A 188 10.38 9.26 11.17
N ASP A 189 11.24 10.28 11.29
CA ASP A 189 11.13 11.53 10.55
C ASP A 189 11.51 11.31 9.07
N GLN A 190 12.58 10.54 8.80
CA GLN A 190 12.92 10.10 7.46
C GLN A 190 11.79 9.28 6.82
N CYS A 191 11.14 8.38 7.57
CA CYS A 191 9.95 7.67 7.08
C CYS A 191 8.83 8.65 6.70
N SER A 192 8.55 9.64 7.56
CA SER A 192 7.50 10.63 7.32
C SER A 192 7.76 11.49 6.07
N ILE A 193 9.02 11.81 5.80
CA ILE A 193 9.43 12.51 4.57
C ILE A 193 9.33 11.56 3.37
N LEU A 194 9.82 10.33 3.50
CA LEU A 194 9.83 9.32 2.44
C LEU A 194 8.42 8.93 1.99
N GLU A 195 7.43 8.92 2.90
CA GLU A 195 6.02 8.69 2.56
C GLU A 195 5.51 9.66 1.50
N LYS A 196 5.94 10.94 1.54
CA LYS A 196 5.57 11.96 0.56
C LYS A 196 6.43 11.89 -0.70
N GLU A 197 7.72 11.63 -0.55
CA GLU A 197 8.61 11.50 -1.72
C GLU A 197 8.29 10.26 -2.56
N ALA A 198 7.83 9.17 -1.95
CA ALA A 198 7.35 7.98 -2.68
C ALA A 198 6.08 8.27 -3.50
N VAL A 199 5.20 9.14 -3.01
CA VAL A 199 4.06 9.66 -3.79
C VAL A 199 4.59 10.44 -4.99
N ASN A 200 5.56 11.34 -4.80
CA ASN A 200 6.16 12.10 -5.91
C ASN A 200 6.76 11.20 -6.99
N VAL A 201 7.53 10.18 -6.60
CA VAL A 201 8.08 9.18 -7.54
C VAL A 201 6.95 8.46 -8.29
N SER A 202 5.87 8.10 -7.62
CA SER A 202 4.72 7.46 -8.25
C SER A 202 4.02 8.39 -9.26
N LEU A 203 3.90 9.69 -8.96
CA LEU A 203 3.36 10.69 -9.90
C LEU A 203 4.28 10.86 -11.13
N TYR A 204 5.59 10.80 -10.95
CA TYR A 204 6.54 10.78 -12.08
C TYR A 204 6.41 9.49 -12.91
N ASN A 205 6.26 8.34 -12.26
CA ASN A 205 6.06 7.06 -12.93
C ASN A 205 4.77 7.04 -13.75
N LEU A 206 3.69 7.68 -13.27
CA LEU A 206 2.45 7.84 -14.04
C LEU A 206 2.68 8.54 -15.38
N LEU A 207 3.62 9.50 -15.47
CA LEU A 207 3.95 10.18 -16.73
C LEU A 207 4.73 9.31 -17.72
N THR A 208 5.16 8.11 -17.33
CA THR A 208 5.75 7.13 -18.26
C THR A 208 4.70 6.35 -19.06
N TYR A 209 3.42 6.42 -18.65
CA TYR A 209 2.30 5.83 -19.38
C TYR A 209 1.86 6.79 -20.50
N PRO A 210 1.87 6.38 -21.78
CA PRO A 210 1.64 7.30 -22.90
C PRO A 210 0.32 8.07 -22.82
N TRP A 211 -0.78 7.38 -22.53
CA TRP A 211 -2.12 7.97 -22.42
C TRP A 211 -2.30 8.87 -21.19
N VAL A 212 -1.56 8.62 -20.11
CA VAL A 212 -1.55 9.53 -18.95
C VAL A 212 -0.81 10.81 -19.32
N LYS A 213 0.38 10.69 -19.93
CA LYS A 213 1.18 11.83 -20.36
C LYS A 213 0.41 12.72 -21.34
N GLU A 214 -0.27 12.10 -22.30
CA GLU A 214 -1.13 12.81 -23.26
C GLU A 214 -2.30 13.52 -22.55
N GLY A 215 -3.02 12.82 -21.68
CA GLY A 215 -4.15 13.38 -20.93
C GLY A 215 -3.78 14.56 -20.02
N VAL A 216 -2.59 14.52 -19.43
CA VAL A 216 -2.05 15.65 -18.65
C VAL A 216 -1.68 16.81 -19.57
N SER A 217 -0.98 16.52 -20.67
CA SER A 217 -0.51 17.56 -21.60
C SER A 217 -1.65 18.33 -22.28
N ASN A 218 -2.79 17.67 -22.51
CA ASN A 218 -3.98 18.28 -23.12
C ASN A 218 -5.01 18.78 -22.09
N GLY A 219 -4.74 18.64 -20.78
CA GLY A 219 -5.59 19.13 -19.70
C GLY A 219 -6.84 18.28 -19.41
N SER A 220 -7.02 17.12 -20.05
CA SER A 220 -8.14 16.21 -19.77
C SER A 220 -7.97 15.37 -18.51
N LEU A 221 -6.75 15.28 -17.97
CA LEU A 221 -6.40 14.47 -16.81
C LEU A 221 -5.50 15.25 -15.85
N LYS A 222 -5.82 15.23 -14.56
CA LYS A 222 -4.99 15.81 -13.49
C LYS A 222 -4.29 14.73 -12.68
N LEU A 223 -3.05 15.00 -12.25
CA LEU A 223 -2.31 14.17 -11.31
C LEU A 223 -2.23 14.86 -9.96
N VAL A 224 -2.67 14.17 -8.90
CA VAL A 224 -2.73 14.69 -7.53
C VAL A 224 -1.99 13.76 -6.59
N GLY A 225 -1.04 14.32 -5.83
CA GLY A 225 -0.45 13.66 -4.67
C GLY A 225 -1.28 13.95 -3.43
N GLY A 226 -1.35 12.97 -2.52
CA GLY A 226 -1.98 13.12 -1.22
C GLY A 226 -1.19 12.43 -0.11
N HIS A 227 -1.31 12.94 1.10
CA HIS A 227 -0.79 12.28 2.30
C HIS A 227 -1.82 12.33 3.42
N TYR A 228 -2.24 11.16 3.89
CA TYR A 228 -3.15 10.97 5.02
C TYR A 228 -2.38 10.65 6.30
N ASP A 229 -2.33 11.61 7.23
CA ASP A 229 -1.80 11.42 8.57
C ASP A 229 -2.94 11.00 9.52
N PHE A 230 -3.14 9.68 9.69
CA PHE A 230 -4.14 9.17 10.62
C PHE A 230 -3.74 9.33 12.09
N VAL A 231 -2.49 9.68 12.39
CA VAL A 231 -2.06 9.98 13.76
C VAL A 231 -2.60 11.35 14.18
N LYS A 232 -2.58 12.30 13.24
CA LYS A 232 -3.07 13.68 13.46
C LYS A 232 -4.49 13.92 12.94
N GLY A 233 -5.06 12.97 12.19
CA GLY A 233 -6.34 13.14 11.50
C GLY A 233 -6.28 14.21 10.40
N ALA A 234 -5.13 14.34 9.72
CA ALA A 234 -4.90 15.38 8.72
C ALA A 234 -4.76 14.79 7.31
N PHE A 235 -5.21 15.53 6.31
CA PHE A 235 -5.04 15.18 4.91
C PHE A 235 -4.54 16.40 4.14
N VAL A 236 -3.45 16.22 3.38
CA VAL A 236 -2.88 17.27 2.53
C VAL A 236 -2.76 16.76 1.09
N THR A 237 -2.92 17.66 0.12
CA THR A 237 -2.82 17.35 -1.31
C THR A 237 -1.94 18.35 -2.04
N TRP A 238 -1.42 17.94 -3.19
CA TRP A 238 -0.68 18.79 -4.12
C TRP A 238 -0.89 18.33 -5.57
N GLU A 239 -0.92 19.26 -6.51
CA GLU A 239 -0.97 18.95 -7.95
C GLU A 239 0.46 18.78 -8.49
N LYS A 240 0.62 17.91 -9.50
CA LYS A 240 1.91 17.61 -10.13
C LYS A 240 2.15 18.41 -11.41
#